data_AF-A0A7H5ES21-F1
#
_entry.id   AF-A0A7H5ES21-F1
#
_cell.length_a   1.000
_cell.length_b   1.000
_cell.length_c   1.000
_cell.angle_alpha   90.00
_cell.angle_beta   90.00
_cell.angle_gamma   90.00
#
_symmetry.space_group_name_H-M   'P 1'
#
loop_
_entity.id
_entity.type
_entity.pdbx_description
1 polymer ?
#
loop_
_entity_poly.entity_id
_entity_poly.type
_entity_poly.pdbx_seq_one_letter_code
_entity_poly.pdbx_strand_id
1 'polypeptide(L)'
;MRIRFFLSMLQLGVLGILFSLAMLVGWHFWADTPAPPLAPEARTVATVMPPSPEILAGKSLWRENGCGACHDQGMRDRAIGPALGGVGVRWERFPREDLYRWVRNSGALIAEEHPRAVAVWQEYKSTMPNYLHLSDQDVAAILAYVEYTADRP
;
A
#
# COMPACT_ATOMS: atom_id res chain seq x y z
N MET A 1 -62.31 -47.45 12.88
CA MET A 1 -61.78 -46.46 11.92
C MET A 1 -60.95 -45.33 12.56
N ARG A 2 -60.50 -45.44 13.83
CA ARG A 2 -59.67 -44.40 14.50
C ARG A 2 -58.16 -44.72 14.57
N ILE A 3 -57.76 -45.98 14.42
CA ILE A 3 -56.36 -46.42 14.59
C ILE A 3 -55.48 -46.07 13.38
N ARG A 4 -56.05 -46.05 12.15
CA ARG A 4 -55.31 -45.71 10.92
C ARG A 4 -54.89 -44.24 10.83
N PHE A 5 -55.65 -43.33 11.44
CA PHE A 5 -55.30 -41.91 11.49
C PHE A 5 -54.13 -41.64 12.44
N PHE A 6 -54.09 -42.31 13.59
CA PHE A 6 -52.98 -42.18 14.55
C PHE A 6 -51.67 -42.78 14.02
N LEU A 7 -51.71 -43.90 13.29
CA LEU A 7 -50.50 -44.46 12.66
C LEU A 7 -49.93 -43.53 11.56
N SER A 8 -50.79 -42.84 10.81
CA SER A 8 -50.37 -41.94 9.72
C SER A 8 -49.78 -40.63 10.23
N MET A 9 -50.32 -40.06 11.33
CA MET A 9 -49.71 -38.90 12.00
C MET A 9 -48.39 -39.26 12.70
N LEU A 10 -48.24 -40.48 13.22
CA LEU A 10 -46.99 -40.96 13.80
C LEU A 10 -45.90 -41.16 12.73
N GLN A 11 -46.25 -41.70 11.55
CA GLN A 11 -45.30 -41.86 10.44
C GLN A 11 -44.81 -40.52 9.86
N LEU A 12 -45.69 -39.50 9.76
CA LEU A 12 -45.30 -38.16 9.34
C LEU A 12 -44.37 -37.48 10.35
N GLY A 13 -44.60 -37.69 11.66
CA GLY A 13 -43.71 -37.19 12.71
C GLY A 13 -42.32 -37.84 12.67
N VAL A 14 -42.24 -39.16 12.49
CA VAL A 14 -40.96 -39.88 12.39
C VAL A 14 -40.18 -39.49 11.13
N LEU A 15 -40.84 -39.32 9.98
CA LEU A 15 -40.19 -38.84 8.75
C LEU A 15 -39.66 -37.40 8.88
N GLY A 16 -40.39 -36.51 9.58
CA GLY A 16 -39.93 -35.15 9.86
C GLY A 16 -38.71 -35.10 10.78
N ILE A 17 -38.68 -35.94 11.82
CA ILE A 17 -37.53 -36.03 12.74
C ILE A 17 -36.30 -36.60 12.02
N LEU A 18 -36.48 -37.62 11.16
CA LEU A 18 -35.39 -38.19 10.36
C LEU A 18 -34.84 -37.19 9.33
N PHE A 19 -35.69 -36.36 8.72
CA PHE A 19 -35.25 -35.31 7.81
C PHE A 19 -34.48 -34.19 8.53
N SER A 20 -34.94 -33.75 9.70
CA SER A 20 -34.25 -32.76 10.52
C SER A 20 -32.90 -33.27 11.05
N LEU A 21 -32.82 -34.54 11.45
CA LEU A 21 -31.56 -35.16 11.85
C LEU A 21 -30.58 -35.32 10.67
N ALA A 22 -31.07 -35.67 9.48
CA ALA A 22 -30.22 -35.73 8.28
C ALA A 22 -29.64 -34.36 7.89
N MET A 23 -30.42 -33.27 8.05
CA MET A 23 -29.92 -31.91 7.81
C MET A 23 -28.86 -31.48 8.85
N LEU A 24 -29.02 -31.87 10.12
CA LEU A 24 -28.05 -31.55 11.17
C LEU A 24 -26.73 -32.33 11.02
N VAL A 25 -26.80 -33.60 10.61
CA VAL A 25 -25.61 -34.43 10.37
C VAL A 25 -24.90 -34.00 9.07
N GLY A 26 -25.65 -33.64 8.02
CA GLY A 26 -25.09 -33.12 6.77
C GLY A 26 -24.35 -31.79 6.93
N TRP A 27 -24.80 -30.91 7.84
CA TRP A 27 -24.11 -29.63 8.12
C TRP A 27 -22.75 -29.85 8.78
N HIS A 28 -22.63 -30.81 9.71
CA HIS A 28 -21.36 -31.08 10.39
C HIS A 28 -20.34 -31.70 9.44
N PHE A 29 -20.77 -32.56 8.50
CA PHE A 29 -19.86 -33.26 7.61
C PHE A 29 -19.24 -32.36 6.52
N TRP A 30 -19.87 -31.23 6.17
CA TRP A 30 -19.34 -30.28 5.18
C TRP A 30 -18.47 -29.17 5.81
N ALA A 31 -18.66 -28.86 7.09
CA ALA A 31 -17.87 -27.84 7.77
C ALA A 31 -16.44 -28.31 8.10
N ASP A 32 -16.25 -29.62 8.28
CA ASP A 32 -14.97 -30.20 8.72
C ASP A 32 -14.11 -30.76 7.57
N THR A 33 -14.49 -30.60 6.30
CA THR A 33 -13.53 -30.88 5.22
C THR A 33 -12.40 -29.86 5.32
N PRO A 34 -11.16 -30.27 5.67
CA PRO A 34 -10.04 -29.35 5.62
C PRO A 34 -9.94 -28.87 4.18
N ALA A 35 -9.95 -27.55 3.99
CA ALA A 35 -9.64 -26.98 2.70
C ALA A 35 -8.36 -27.66 2.18
N PRO A 36 -8.32 -28.11 0.92
CA PRO A 36 -7.09 -28.66 0.36
C PRO A 36 -5.97 -27.65 0.65
N PRO A 37 -4.76 -28.09 1.07
CA PRO A 37 -3.69 -27.17 1.37
C PRO A 37 -3.59 -26.21 0.21
N LEU A 38 -3.83 -24.92 0.47
CA LEU A 38 -3.77 -23.90 -0.55
C LEU A 38 -2.41 -24.10 -1.22
N ALA A 39 -2.44 -24.59 -2.46
CA ALA A 39 -1.29 -24.52 -3.34
C ALA A 39 -0.78 -23.09 -3.15
N PRO A 40 0.52 -22.89 -2.86
CA PRO A 40 1.04 -21.61 -2.39
C PRO A 40 0.38 -20.55 -3.23
N GLU A 41 -0.46 -19.73 -2.58
CA GLU A 41 -1.24 -18.72 -3.27
C GLU A 41 -0.26 -18.10 -4.25
N ALA A 42 -0.63 -18.10 -5.54
CA ALA A 42 0.11 -17.36 -6.52
C ALA A 42 -0.07 -15.88 -6.16
N ARG A 43 0.60 -15.44 -5.08
CA ARG A 43 1.30 -14.17 -5.05
C ARG A 43 2.05 -14.22 -6.36
N THR A 44 1.49 -13.54 -7.35
CA THR A 44 2.30 -12.93 -8.38
C THR A 44 3.46 -12.33 -7.60
N VAL A 45 4.61 -13.01 -7.61
CA VAL A 45 5.85 -12.42 -7.17
C VAL A 45 5.93 -11.23 -8.10
N ALA A 46 5.54 -10.06 -7.58
CA ALA A 46 5.59 -8.82 -8.32
C ALA A 46 7.02 -8.83 -8.84
N THR A 47 7.17 -9.00 -10.14
CA THR A 47 8.48 -9.17 -10.73
C THR A 47 9.13 -7.83 -10.46
N VAL A 48 10.00 -7.80 -9.45
CA VAL A 48 10.68 -6.58 -9.06
C VAL A 48 11.55 -6.25 -10.26
N MET A 49 11.06 -5.33 -11.09
CA MET A 49 11.73 -4.91 -12.30
C MET A 49 13.14 -4.50 -11.89
N PRO A 50 14.20 -4.96 -12.59
CA PRO A 50 15.53 -4.46 -12.29
C PRO A 50 15.55 -2.93 -12.43
N PRO A 51 16.31 -2.20 -11.59
CA PRO A 51 16.39 -0.76 -11.68
C PRO A 51 17.02 -0.34 -13.01
N SER A 52 16.47 0.69 -13.65
CA SER A 52 17.06 1.32 -14.83
C SER A 52 18.36 2.08 -14.46
N PRO A 53 19.20 2.45 -15.43
CA PRO A 53 20.35 3.32 -15.18
C PRO A 53 19.99 4.63 -14.47
N GLU A 54 18.84 5.21 -14.80
CA GLU A 54 18.31 6.42 -14.15
C GLU A 54 18.01 6.18 -12.66
N ILE A 55 17.36 5.07 -12.31
CA ILE A 55 17.09 4.69 -10.92
C ILE A 55 18.40 4.47 -10.15
N LEU A 56 19.40 3.87 -10.78
CA LEU A 56 20.72 3.67 -10.17
C LEU A 56 21.45 5.00 -9.94
N ALA A 57 21.36 5.95 -10.87
CA ALA A 57 21.88 7.31 -10.71
C ALA A 57 21.17 8.02 -9.56
N GLY A 58 19.83 7.95 -9.51
CA GLY A 58 19.01 8.48 -8.43
C GLY A 58 19.39 7.93 -7.06
N LYS A 59 19.66 6.62 -6.97
CA LYS A 59 20.16 5.98 -5.74
C LYS A 59 21.52 6.53 -5.32
N SER A 60 22.41 6.84 -6.26
CA SER A 60 23.71 7.44 -5.95
C SER A 60 23.54 8.86 -5.41
N LEU A 61 22.76 9.67 -6.11
CA LEU A 61 22.45 11.04 -5.72
C LEU A 61 21.77 11.09 -4.34
N TRP A 62 20.82 10.20 -4.07
CA TRP A 62 20.17 10.05 -2.77
C TRP A 62 21.18 9.86 -1.63
N ARG A 63 22.16 8.98 -1.85
CA ARG A 63 23.21 8.67 -0.87
C ARG A 63 24.19 9.83 -0.71
N GLU A 64 24.66 10.38 -1.81
CA GLU A 64 25.67 11.46 -1.85
C GLU A 64 25.14 12.75 -1.21
N ASN A 65 23.84 13.03 -1.36
CA ASN A 65 23.19 14.22 -0.79
C ASN A 65 22.56 13.96 0.60
N GLY A 66 22.77 12.78 1.19
CA GLY A 66 22.34 12.48 2.55
C GLY A 66 20.83 12.46 2.76
N CYS A 67 20.02 12.23 1.72
CA CYS A 67 18.56 12.27 1.82
C CYS A 67 18.01 11.26 2.83
N GLY A 68 18.66 10.10 2.94
CA GLY A 68 18.33 9.04 3.90
C GLY A 68 18.63 9.36 5.36
N ALA A 69 19.21 10.52 5.67
CA ALA A 69 19.36 10.97 7.06
C ALA A 69 18.02 11.45 7.65
N CYS A 70 17.10 11.92 6.80
CA CYS A 70 15.83 12.49 7.24
C CYS A 70 14.62 11.74 6.72
N HIS A 71 14.74 11.07 5.58
CA HIS A 71 13.65 10.30 4.98
C HIS A 71 13.85 8.80 5.18
N ASP A 72 12.73 8.11 5.36
CA ASP A 72 12.69 6.67 5.48
C ASP A 72 13.31 5.97 4.25
N GLN A 73 14.08 4.91 4.47
CA GLN A 73 14.74 4.15 3.41
C GLN A 73 13.75 3.35 2.57
N GLY A 74 12.63 2.93 3.16
CA GLY A 74 11.53 2.28 2.46
C GLY A 74 10.62 3.26 1.71
N MET A 75 10.80 4.57 1.92
CA MET A 75 9.96 5.66 1.40
C MET A 75 8.50 5.62 1.89
N ARG A 76 8.11 4.67 2.73
CA ARG A 76 6.70 4.40 3.07
C ARG A 76 6.32 5.00 4.42
N ASP A 77 7.29 5.14 5.30
CA ASP A 77 7.06 5.58 6.66
C ASP A 77 7.48 7.03 6.88
N ARG A 78 6.89 7.63 7.92
CA ARG A 78 7.31 8.93 8.43
C ARG A 78 8.62 8.77 9.19
N ALA A 79 9.53 9.72 8.97
CA ALA A 79 10.76 9.88 9.75
C ALA A 79 10.86 11.34 10.24
N ILE A 80 12.05 11.94 10.22
CA ILE A 80 12.22 13.39 10.41
C ILE A 80 11.43 14.14 9.32
N GLY A 81 11.51 13.65 8.08
CA GLY A 81 10.70 14.09 6.94
C GLY A 81 9.49 13.19 6.66
N PRO A 82 8.64 13.60 5.70
CA PRO A 82 7.52 12.79 5.24
C PRO A 82 7.94 11.50 4.55
N ALA A 83 6.99 10.55 4.53
CA ALA A 83 7.03 9.43 3.60
C ALA A 83 7.05 9.96 2.16
N LEU A 84 7.95 9.42 1.34
CA LEU A 84 8.19 9.90 -0.02
C LEU A 84 7.51 9.06 -1.10
N GLY A 85 7.08 7.84 -0.81
CA GLY A 85 6.32 7.00 -1.73
C GLY A 85 5.03 7.71 -2.14
N GLY A 86 4.78 7.80 -3.45
CA GLY A 86 3.65 8.56 -4.01
C GLY A 86 3.78 10.08 -3.90
N VAL A 87 5.00 10.63 -3.71
CA VAL A 87 5.20 12.10 -3.68
C VAL A 87 4.74 12.74 -4.99
N GLY A 88 4.94 12.09 -6.13
CA GLY A 88 4.46 12.58 -7.43
C GLY A 88 2.95 12.82 -7.43
N VAL A 89 2.17 11.85 -6.95
CA VAL A 89 0.70 11.96 -6.83
C VAL A 89 0.30 13.11 -5.90
N ARG A 90 0.99 13.27 -4.75
CA ARG A 90 0.69 14.37 -3.80
C ARG A 90 0.97 15.77 -4.38
N TRP A 91 1.77 15.87 -5.43
CA TRP A 91 2.13 17.13 -6.09
C TRP A 91 1.48 17.30 -7.48
N GLU A 92 0.70 16.33 -7.97
CA GLU A 92 0.18 16.28 -9.35
C GLU A 92 -0.73 17.46 -9.73
N ARG A 93 -1.37 18.08 -8.73
CA ARG A 93 -2.23 19.27 -8.89
C ARG A 93 -1.46 20.58 -9.08
N PHE A 94 -0.13 20.53 -9.04
CA PHE A 94 0.78 21.66 -9.25
C PHE A 94 1.65 21.41 -10.49
N PRO A 95 2.20 22.47 -11.12
CA PRO A 95 3.25 22.31 -12.11
C PRO A 95 4.35 21.38 -11.61
N ARG A 96 4.79 20.45 -12.46
CA ARG A 96 5.86 19.49 -12.11
C ARG A 96 7.13 20.19 -11.61
N GLU A 97 7.42 21.36 -12.16
CA GLU A 97 8.55 22.21 -11.75
C GLU A 97 8.49 22.61 -10.28
N ASP A 98 7.32 22.74 -9.67
CA ASP A 98 7.22 23.10 -8.25
C ASP A 98 7.75 21.99 -7.34
N LEU A 99 7.55 20.72 -7.70
CA LEU A 99 8.18 19.61 -6.98
C LEU A 99 9.71 19.63 -7.15
N TYR A 100 10.20 20.05 -8.32
CA TYR A 100 11.64 20.13 -8.58
C TYR A 100 12.28 21.27 -7.77
N ARG A 101 11.63 22.43 -7.77
CA ARG A 101 11.99 23.56 -6.91
C ARG A 101 11.92 23.21 -5.43
N TRP A 102 10.92 22.42 -5.01
CA TRP A 102 10.81 21.94 -3.63
C TRP A 102 12.00 21.08 -3.22
N VAL A 103 12.39 20.12 -4.06
CA VAL A 103 13.56 19.26 -3.80
C VAL A 103 14.86 20.07 -3.72
N ARG A 104 15.01 21.14 -4.51
CA ARG A 104 16.22 21.99 -4.48
C ARG A 104 16.25 23.00 -3.35
N ASN A 105 15.10 23.65 -3.08
CA ASN A 105 15.01 24.78 -2.17
C ASN A 105 13.58 24.90 -1.64
N SER A 106 13.22 23.98 -0.76
CA SER A 106 11.93 23.98 -0.06
C SER A 106 11.63 25.31 0.65
N GLY A 107 12.66 25.96 1.20
CA GLY A 107 12.54 27.25 1.90
C GLY A 107 12.02 28.38 1.02
N ALA A 108 12.44 28.44 -0.26
CA ALA A 108 11.93 29.45 -1.19
C ALA A 108 10.42 29.30 -1.44
N LEU A 109 9.95 28.07 -1.68
CA LEU A 109 8.52 27.82 -1.87
C LEU A 109 7.69 28.08 -0.60
N ILE A 110 8.25 27.83 0.58
CA ILE A 110 7.60 28.20 1.85
C ILE A 110 7.47 29.71 1.97
N ALA A 111 8.53 30.46 1.64
CA ALA A 111 8.53 31.93 1.68
C ALA A 111 7.59 32.56 0.64
N GLU A 112 7.43 31.91 -0.52
CA GLU A 112 6.44 32.26 -1.55
C GLU A 112 5.00 31.85 -1.18
N GLU A 113 4.78 31.30 0.01
CA GLU A 113 3.48 30.82 0.50
C GLU A 113 2.84 29.75 -0.40
N HIS A 114 3.66 28.96 -1.11
CA HIS A 114 3.14 27.88 -1.97
C HIS A 114 2.31 26.89 -1.13
N PRO A 115 1.05 26.61 -1.48
CA PRO A 115 0.09 25.99 -0.56
C PRO A 115 0.50 24.59 -0.11
N ARG A 116 1.13 23.81 -1.00
CA ARG A 116 1.65 22.47 -0.63
C ARG A 116 2.88 22.56 0.26
N ALA A 117 3.77 23.51 -0.04
CA ALA A 117 5.03 23.69 0.68
C ALA A 117 4.76 24.12 2.12
N VAL A 118 3.88 25.09 2.30
CA VAL A 118 3.41 25.54 3.62
C VAL A 118 2.73 24.40 4.37
N ALA A 119 1.83 23.63 3.73
CA ALA A 119 1.16 22.51 4.39
C ALA A 119 2.16 21.47 4.92
N VAL A 120 3.15 21.07 4.12
CA VAL A 120 4.21 20.13 4.56
C VAL A 120 5.05 20.74 5.69
N TRP A 121 5.43 22.02 5.59
CA TRP A 121 6.15 22.70 6.67
C TRP A 121 5.36 22.73 7.98
N GLN A 122 4.05 22.99 7.94
CA GLN A 122 3.22 23.02 9.13
C GLN A 122 3.12 21.67 9.84
N GLU A 123 3.17 20.56 9.09
CA GLU A 123 3.07 19.21 9.63
C GLU A 123 4.40 18.68 10.20
N TYR A 124 5.53 19.02 9.56
CA TYR A 124 6.83 18.44 9.90
C TYR A 124 7.77 19.38 10.65
N LYS A 125 7.62 20.71 10.47
CA LYS A 125 8.45 21.75 11.13
C LYS A 125 9.96 21.51 11.01
N SER A 126 10.36 20.79 9.97
CA SER A 126 11.72 20.34 9.74
C SER A 126 12.26 21.01 8.48
N THR A 127 13.45 21.59 8.59
CA THR A 127 14.09 22.30 7.47
C THR A 127 14.86 21.30 6.63
N MET A 128 14.49 21.17 5.36
CA MET A 128 15.28 20.43 4.39
C MET A 128 16.43 21.33 3.89
N PRO A 129 17.69 20.85 3.83
CA PRO A 129 18.80 21.62 3.28
C PRO A 129 18.55 22.05 1.83
N ASN A 130 19.34 23.02 1.36
CA ASN A 130 19.30 23.45 -0.04
C ASN A 130 20.24 22.61 -0.89
N TYR A 131 19.75 22.17 -2.05
CA TYR A 131 20.46 21.32 -3.02
C TYR A 131 20.52 22.01 -4.38
N LEU A 132 21.01 23.26 -4.39
CA LEU A 132 21.02 24.12 -5.58
C LEU A 132 21.94 23.62 -6.72
N HIS A 133 22.83 22.67 -6.42
CA HIS A 133 23.71 22.04 -7.41
C HIS A 133 23.02 20.93 -8.23
N LEU A 134 21.83 20.46 -7.82
CA LEU A 134 21.12 19.42 -8.54
C LEU A 134 20.48 19.97 -9.81
N SER A 135 20.77 19.35 -10.96
CA SER A 135 20.10 19.62 -12.23
C SER A 135 18.69 19.04 -12.28
N ASP A 136 17.90 19.34 -13.33
CA ASP A 136 16.58 18.72 -13.55
C ASP A 136 16.67 17.22 -13.72
N GLN A 137 17.73 16.76 -14.39
CA GLN A 137 17.98 15.35 -14.58
C GLN A 137 18.31 14.66 -13.25
N ASP A 138 19.07 15.32 -12.36
CA ASP A 138 19.39 14.76 -11.05
C ASP A 138 18.13 14.62 -10.18
N VAL A 139 17.29 15.66 -10.14
CA VAL A 139 16.04 15.62 -9.39
C VAL A 139 15.08 14.57 -9.97
N ALA A 140 14.99 14.46 -11.30
CA ALA A 140 14.19 13.42 -11.95
C ALA A 140 14.66 12.02 -11.54
N ALA A 141 15.98 11.77 -11.58
CA ALA A 141 16.56 10.48 -11.21
C ALA A 141 16.30 10.14 -9.74
N ILE A 142 16.43 11.12 -8.82
CA ILE A 142 16.08 10.94 -7.40
C ILE A 142 14.61 10.56 -7.24
N LEU A 143 13.69 11.26 -7.92
CA LEU A 143 12.26 10.96 -7.85
C LEU A 143 11.93 9.57 -8.43
N ALA A 144 12.61 9.16 -9.51
CA ALA A 144 12.49 7.83 -10.07
C ALA A 144 12.96 6.75 -9.07
N TYR A 145 14.06 7.00 -8.36
CA TYR A 145 14.54 6.11 -7.30
C TYR A 145 13.57 6.02 -6.12
N VAL A 146 12.98 7.15 -5.70
CA VAL A 146 11.97 7.19 -4.63
C VAL A 146 10.76 6.33 -5.00
N GLU A 147 10.19 6.54 -6.19
CA GLU A 147 9.02 5.78 -6.67
C GLU A 147 9.35 4.28 -6.75
N TYR A 148 10.45 3.95 -7.43
CA TYR A 148 10.91 2.57 -7.57
C TYR A 148 11.12 1.88 -6.23
N THR A 149 11.64 2.59 -5.22
CA THR A 149 11.88 2.03 -3.90
C THR A 149 10.59 1.82 -3.12
N ALA A 150 9.65 2.78 -3.19
CA ALA A 150 8.37 2.72 -2.51
C ALA A 150 7.48 1.55 -2.99
N ASP A 151 7.60 1.20 -4.28
CA ASP A 151 6.82 0.14 -4.94
C ASP A 151 7.36 -1.27 -4.70
N ARG A 152 8.49 -1.41 -4.02
CA ARG A 152 9.03 -2.73 -3.65
C ARG A 152 8.21 -3.34 -2.51
N PRO A 153 8.00 -4.67 -2.53
CA PRO A 153 7.30 -5.39 -1.47
C PRO A 153 8.09 -5.42 -0.15
#